data_AF-A0A937CZ90-F1
#
_entry.id   AF-A0A937CZ90-F1
#
_cell.length_a   1.000
_cell.length_b   1.000
_cell.length_c   1.000
_cell.angle_alpha   90.00
_cell.angle_beta   90.00
_cell.angle_gamma   90.00
#
_symmetry.space_group_name_H-M   'P 1'
#
loop_
_entity.id
_entity.type
_entity.pdbx_description
1 polymer ?
#
loop_
_entity_poly.entity_id
_entity_poly.type
_entity_poly.pdbx_seq_one_letter_code
_entity_poly.pdbx_strand_id
1 'polypeptide(L)'
;MVLRMCLTSGGQHDRGLHELQAALRANPNFALARALSGWVLSWTGRFDDAVVETQTALSLSPADTFLSLYEFCHGSALLAARRFKKALPCIRDAIVSFPGFPGHYALLISCCGHLGLWQEAEVLLAQRNLLAGPPLTVSLARTQLLGFEQGLVLVEGLIRAGVPES
;
A
#
# COMPACT_ATOMS: atom_id res chain seq x y z
N MET A 1 4.60 4.67 19.83
CA MET A 1 4.43 3.21 20.07
C MET A 1 3.45 2.56 19.10
N VAL A 2 2.21 3.06 18.93
CA VAL A 2 1.16 2.44 18.08
C VAL A 2 1.64 1.98 16.70
N LEU A 3 2.41 2.82 16.01
CA LEU A 3 3.01 2.54 14.69
C LEU A 3 3.81 1.23 14.60
N ARG A 4 4.46 0.81 15.71
CA ARG A 4 5.26 -0.42 15.77
C ARG A 4 4.46 -1.65 16.20
N MET A 5 3.30 -1.46 16.83
CA MET A 5 2.38 -2.54 17.23
C MET A 5 1.49 -2.99 16.05
N CYS A 6 1.15 -2.06 15.14
CA CYS A 6 0.38 -2.41 13.94
C CYS A 6 1.14 -3.32 12.97
N LEU A 7 2.49 -3.39 13.05
CA LEU A 7 3.34 -4.06 12.06
C LEU A 7 3.64 -5.55 12.34
N THR A 8 3.16 -6.12 13.45
CA THR A 8 3.55 -7.48 13.90
C THR A 8 2.35 -8.41 14.11
N SER A 9 2.10 -9.22 13.07
CA SER A 9 1.39 -10.52 13.00
C SER A 9 0.21 -10.84 13.94
N GLY A 10 -0.90 -11.27 13.33
CA GLY A 10 -1.78 -12.36 13.82
C GLY A 10 -2.75 -12.06 14.96
N GLY A 11 -2.43 -11.15 15.88
CA GLY A 11 -3.32 -10.75 16.98
C GLY A 11 -3.17 -9.28 17.41
N GLN A 12 -2.24 -8.55 16.78
CA GLN A 12 -2.03 -7.13 17.04
C GLN A 12 -2.81 -6.23 16.07
N HIS A 13 -3.40 -6.79 15.00
CA HIS A 13 -4.21 -6.03 14.04
C HIS A 13 -5.51 -5.55 14.71
N ASP A 14 -6.20 -6.43 15.45
CA ASP A 14 -7.43 -6.07 16.17
C ASP A 14 -7.16 -5.02 17.25
N ARG A 15 -6.03 -5.15 17.96
CA ARG A 15 -5.57 -4.15 18.93
C ARG A 15 -5.24 -2.82 18.26
N GLY A 16 -4.47 -2.84 17.17
CA GLY A 16 -4.12 -1.66 16.39
C GLY A 16 -5.36 -0.96 15.85
N LEU A 17 -6.32 -1.70 15.29
CA LEU A 17 -7.60 -1.19 14.81
C LEU A 17 -8.43 -0.61 15.95
N HIS A 18 -8.45 -1.23 17.13
CA HIS A 18 -9.14 -0.70 18.31
C HIS A 18 -8.54 0.64 18.80
N GLU A 19 -7.20 0.75 18.87
CA GLU A 19 -6.52 2.01 19.20
C GLU A 19 -6.78 3.10 18.15
N LEU A 20 -6.75 2.74 16.86
CA LEU A 20 -7.07 3.65 15.76
C LEU A 20 -8.53 4.12 15.81
N GLN A 21 -9.47 3.22 16.11
CA GLN A 21 -10.87 3.58 16.34
C GLN A 21 -11.03 4.47 17.58
N ALA A 22 -10.27 4.27 18.64
CA ALA A 22 -10.28 5.15 19.81
C ALA A 22 -9.78 6.56 19.46
N ALA A 23 -8.68 6.65 18.70
CA ALA A 23 -8.17 7.92 18.18
C ALA A 23 -9.19 8.63 17.26
N LEU A 24 -9.90 7.89 16.41
CA LEU A 24 -10.94 8.43 15.53
C LEU A 24 -12.23 8.80 16.28
N ARG A 25 -12.56 8.17 17.42
CA ARG A 25 -13.63 8.63 18.32
C ARG A 25 -13.27 9.95 19.00
N ALA A 26 -12.00 10.15 19.35
CA ALA A 26 -11.51 11.40 19.94
C ALA A 26 -11.35 12.54 18.91
N ASN A 27 -10.89 12.21 17.69
CA ASN A 27 -10.80 13.14 16.57
C ASN A 27 -11.18 12.43 15.24
N PRO A 28 -12.43 12.57 14.76
CA PRO A 28 -12.90 11.93 13.53
C PRO A 28 -12.14 12.34 12.25
N ASN A 29 -11.47 13.50 12.30
CA ASN A 29 -10.74 14.13 11.20
C ASN A 29 -9.23 13.87 11.26
N PHE A 30 -8.76 12.94 12.10
CA PHE A 30 -7.33 12.62 12.18
C PHE A 30 -6.88 11.78 10.98
N ALA A 31 -6.44 12.45 9.90
CA ALA A 31 -6.07 11.85 8.62
C ALA A 31 -5.07 10.69 8.74
N LEU A 32 -4.04 10.82 9.57
CA LEU A 32 -3.06 9.73 9.80
C LEU A 32 -3.71 8.48 10.42
N ALA A 33 -4.64 8.62 11.36
CA ALA A 33 -5.37 7.48 11.91
C ALA A 33 -6.33 6.85 10.89
N ARG A 34 -6.95 7.66 10.01
CA ARG A 34 -7.75 7.16 8.87
C ARG A 34 -6.90 6.34 7.91
N ALA A 35 -5.73 6.83 7.50
CA ALA A 35 -4.82 6.12 6.60
C ALA A 35 -4.31 4.80 7.20
N LEU A 36 -3.86 4.82 8.46
CA LEU A 36 -3.42 3.62 9.18
C LEU A 36 -4.56 2.63 9.44
N SER A 37 -5.79 3.11 9.69
CA SER A 37 -6.99 2.28 9.79
C SER A 37 -7.21 1.50 8.49
N GLY A 38 -7.23 2.18 7.34
CA GLY A 38 -7.37 1.51 6.05
C GLY A 38 -6.23 0.56 5.69
N TRP A 39 -5.01 0.85 6.13
CA TRP A 39 -3.90 -0.09 6.01
C TRP A 39 -4.16 -1.40 6.78
N VAL A 40 -4.57 -1.32 8.05
CA VAL A 40 -4.91 -2.49 8.88
C VAL A 40 -6.19 -3.21 8.40
N LEU A 41 -7.15 -2.47 7.83
CA LEU A 41 -8.34 -3.06 7.20
C LEU A 41 -7.98 -3.88 5.95
N SER A 42 -6.99 -3.44 5.17
CA SER A 42 -6.47 -4.22 4.03
C SER A 42 -5.85 -5.53 4.50
N TRP A 43 -5.17 -5.52 5.65
CA TRP A 43 -4.52 -6.69 6.26
C TRP A 43 -5.51 -7.74 6.78
N THR A 44 -6.76 -7.34 7.01
CA THR A 44 -7.86 -8.18 7.51
C THR A 44 -8.91 -8.50 6.43
N GLY A 45 -8.58 -8.28 5.16
CA GLY A 45 -9.46 -8.57 4.01
C GLY A 45 -10.61 -7.57 3.81
N ARG A 46 -10.73 -6.54 4.65
CA ARG A 46 -11.78 -5.50 4.58
C ARG A 46 -11.43 -4.41 3.57
N PHE A 47 -11.21 -4.81 2.32
CA PHE A 47 -10.63 -3.94 1.30
C PHE A 47 -11.51 -2.74 0.93
N ASP A 48 -12.84 -2.90 0.89
CA ASP A 48 -13.74 -1.79 0.53
C ASP A 48 -13.77 -0.70 1.62
N ASP A 49 -13.79 -1.11 2.89
CA ASP A 49 -13.66 -0.19 4.03
C ASP A 49 -12.29 0.49 4.03
N ALA A 50 -11.24 -0.25 3.70
CA ALA A 50 -9.88 0.30 3.58
C ALA A 50 -9.78 1.41 2.53
N VAL A 51 -10.46 1.25 1.40
CA VAL A 51 -10.53 2.29 0.35
C VAL A 51 -11.27 3.53 0.85
N VAL A 52 -12.37 3.38 1.59
CA VAL A 52 -13.13 4.51 2.16
C VAL A 52 -12.31 5.28 3.19
N GLU A 53 -11.67 4.59 4.14
CA GLU A 53 -10.85 5.23 5.18
C GLU A 53 -9.63 5.96 4.60
N THR A 54 -8.94 5.36 3.63
CA THR A 54 -7.78 5.99 2.97
C THR A 54 -8.15 7.14 2.04
N GLN A 55 -9.28 7.05 1.32
CA GLN A 55 -9.80 8.16 0.53
C GLN A 55 -10.18 9.36 1.43
N THR A 56 -10.74 9.07 2.61
CA THR A 56 -11.07 10.09 3.62
C THR A 56 -9.80 10.76 4.15
N ALA A 57 -8.73 10.00 4.41
CA ALA A 57 -7.43 10.56 4.83
C ALA A 57 -6.87 11.57 3.82
N LEU A 58 -6.84 11.21 2.53
CA LEU A 58 -6.41 12.09 1.43
C LEU A 58 -7.27 13.35 1.32
N SER A 59 -8.58 13.22 1.54
CA SER A 59 -9.53 14.34 1.47
C SER A 59 -9.42 15.33 2.63
N LEU A 60 -8.97 14.85 3.80
CA LEU A 60 -8.84 15.65 5.02
C LEU A 60 -7.56 16.51 5.03
N SER A 61 -6.43 15.96 4.55
CA SER A 61 -5.13 16.65 4.58
C SER A 61 -4.37 16.50 3.25
N PRO A 62 -4.80 17.17 2.17
CA PRO A 62 -4.20 17.06 0.83
C PRO A 62 -2.81 17.72 0.69
N ALA A 63 -2.29 18.36 1.75
CA ALA A 63 -0.97 19.00 1.80
C ALA A 63 -0.19 18.61 3.07
N ASP A 64 -0.47 17.44 3.64
CA ASP A 64 0.19 16.94 4.85
C ASP A 64 1.64 16.53 4.60
N THR A 65 2.51 16.65 5.61
CA THR A 65 3.85 16.06 5.61
C THR A 65 3.82 14.54 5.41
N PHE A 66 2.73 13.88 5.82
CA PHE A 66 2.51 12.44 5.65
C PHE A 66 1.73 12.08 4.36
N LEU A 67 1.49 13.00 3.42
CA LEU A 67 0.70 12.75 2.21
C LEU A 67 1.13 11.49 1.43
N SER A 68 2.44 11.32 1.23
CA SER A 68 3.05 10.14 0.56
C SER A 68 2.65 8.80 1.22
N LEU A 69 2.48 8.77 2.54
CA LEU A 69 1.97 7.61 3.27
C LEU A 69 0.46 7.41 3.01
N TYR A 70 -0.32 8.48 2.92
CA TYR A 70 -1.76 8.39 2.64
C TYR A 70 -2.01 7.87 1.22
N GLU A 71 -1.25 8.37 0.25
CA GLU A 71 -1.23 7.90 -1.14
C GLU A 71 -0.83 6.43 -1.23
N PHE A 72 0.21 6.02 -0.50
CA PHE A 72 0.63 4.61 -0.43
C PHE A 72 -0.45 3.70 0.17
N CYS A 73 -1.05 4.10 1.30
CA CYS A 73 -2.13 3.34 1.91
C CYS A 73 -3.36 3.24 0.99
N HIS A 74 -3.71 4.33 0.29
CA HIS A 74 -4.84 4.34 -0.66
C HIS A 74 -4.57 3.47 -1.90
N GLY A 75 -3.39 3.61 -2.52
CA GLY A 75 -2.97 2.79 -3.64
C GLY A 75 -2.93 1.29 -3.30
N SER A 76 -2.45 0.95 -2.09
CA SER A 76 -2.46 -0.42 -1.58
C SER A 76 -3.88 -0.94 -1.34
N ALA A 77 -4.76 -0.15 -0.72
CA ALA A 77 -6.16 -0.53 -0.51
C ALA A 77 -6.91 -0.75 -1.83
N LEU A 78 -6.69 0.12 -2.83
CA LEU A 78 -7.25 -0.04 -4.17
C LEU A 78 -6.71 -1.29 -4.88
N LEU A 79 -5.40 -1.58 -4.75
CA LEU A 79 -4.78 -2.79 -5.30
C LEU A 79 -5.37 -4.05 -4.64
N ALA A 80 -5.47 -4.07 -3.31
CA ALA A 80 -6.03 -5.17 -2.53
C ALA A 80 -7.49 -5.46 -2.89
N ALA A 81 -8.30 -4.40 -3.07
CA ALA A 81 -9.66 -4.46 -3.57
C ALA A 81 -9.78 -4.87 -5.07
N ARG A 82 -8.66 -5.22 -5.74
CA ARG A 82 -8.55 -5.48 -7.18
C ARG A 82 -9.06 -4.34 -8.07
N ARG A 83 -9.10 -3.11 -7.56
CA ARG A 83 -9.55 -1.88 -8.26
C ARG A 83 -8.43 -1.28 -9.13
N PHE A 84 -7.71 -2.12 -9.88
CA PHE A 84 -6.46 -1.78 -10.58
C PHE A 84 -6.55 -0.51 -11.45
N LYS A 85 -7.62 -0.38 -12.24
CA LYS A 85 -7.84 0.81 -13.10
C LYS A 85 -7.97 2.13 -12.32
N LYS A 86 -8.34 2.09 -11.03
CA LYS A 86 -8.35 3.26 -10.13
C LYS A 86 -7.01 3.42 -9.41
N ALA A 87 -6.37 2.32 -9.03
CA ALA A 87 -5.05 2.34 -8.38
C ALA A 87 -3.97 2.96 -9.28
N LEU A 88 -3.95 2.59 -10.57
CA LEU A 88 -2.92 2.98 -11.53
C LEU A 88 -2.63 4.50 -11.58
N PRO A 89 -3.60 5.40 -11.83
CA PRO A 89 -3.33 6.84 -11.83
C PRO A 89 -2.87 7.34 -10.45
N CYS A 90 -3.56 6.97 -9.36
CA CYS A 90 -3.23 7.44 -8.02
C CYS A 90 -1.81 7.08 -7.58
N ILE A 91 -1.30 5.90 -7.96
CA ILE A 91 0.06 5.48 -7.62
C ILE A 91 1.08 6.17 -8.54
N ARG A 92 0.76 6.42 -9.82
CA ARG A 92 1.64 7.23 -10.69
C ARG A 92 1.80 8.66 -10.16
N ASP A 93 0.72 9.30 -9.75
CA ASP A 93 0.75 10.64 -9.17
C ASP A 93 1.61 10.67 -7.90
N ALA A 94 1.49 9.66 -7.04
CA ALA A 94 2.32 9.50 -5.84
C ALA A 94 3.83 9.36 -6.14
N ILE A 95 4.20 8.65 -7.21
CA ILE A 95 5.60 8.55 -7.67
C ILE A 95 6.12 9.90 -8.18
N VAL A 96 5.28 10.70 -8.85
CA VAL A 96 5.65 12.06 -9.28
C VAL A 96 5.85 12.98 -8.07
N SER A 97 4.96 12.92 -7.08
CA SER A 97 5.05 13.67 -5.82
C SER A 97 6.26 13.26 -4.96
N PHE A 98 6.58 11.96 -4.91
CA PHE A 98 7.62 11.43 -4.03
C PHE A 98 8.38 10.23 -4.65
N PRO A 99 9.27 10.47 -5.64
CA PRO A 99 9.95 9.40 -6.39
C PRO A 99 10.97 8.60 -5.56
N GLY A 100 11.26 9.02 -4.33
CA GLY A 100 12.22 8.37 -3.43
C GLY A 100 11.70 7.16 -2.66
N PHE A 101 10.43 6.76 -2.80
CA PHE A 101 9.84 5.66 -2.02
C PHE A 101 9.67 4.36 -2.83
N PRO A 102 10.45 3.31 -2.56
CA PRO A 102 10.33 2.02 -3.27
C PRO A 102 8.95 1.35 -3.14
N GLY A 103 8.17 1.73 -2.11
CA GLY A 103 6.82 1.21 -1.87
C GLY A 103 5.83 1.56 -2.98
N HIS A 104 5.81 2.81 -3.46
CA HIS A 104 4.89 3.22 -4.53
C HIS A 104 5.18 2.45 -5.83
N TYR A 105 6.46 2.30 -6.19
CA TYR A 105 6.86 1.51 -7.36
C TYR A 105 6.41 0.05 -7.24
N ALA A 106 6.56 -0.60 -6.09
CA ALA A 106 6.11 -1.99 -5.91
C ALA A 106 4.59 -2.13 -6.11
N LEU A 107 3.79 -1.16 -5.63
CA LEU A 107 2.35 -1.11 -5.91
C LEU A 107 2.07 -0.91 -7.41
N LEU A 108 2.81 -0.01 -8.07
CA LEU A 108 2.59 0.30 -9.49
C LEU A 108 2.98 -0.87 -10.40
N ILE A 109 4.14 -1.48 -10.20
CA ILE A 109 4.61 -2.68 -10.93
C ILE A 109 3.57 -3.79 -10.82
N SER A 110 3.06 -4.05 -9.61
CA SER A 110 2.00 -5.05 -9.39
C SER A 110 0.70 -4.68 -10.12
N CYS A 111 0.29 -3.40 -10.08
CA CYS A 111 -0.88 -2.91 -10.79
C CYS A 111 -0.74 -3.05 -12.32
N CYS A 112 0.43 -2.71 -12.87
CA CYS A 112 0.78 -2.91 -14.27
C CYS A 112 0.74 -4.39 -14.65
N GLY A 113 1.24 -5.29 -13.79
CA GLY A 113 1.16 -6.73 -14.00
C GLY A 113 -0.26 -7.30 -14.01
N HIS A 114 -1.17 -6.78 -13.18
CA HIS A 114 -2.60 -7.13 -13.25
C HIS A 114 -3.30 -6.59 -14.49
N LEU A 115 -2.83 -5.47 -15.06
CA LEU A 115 -3.38 -4.81 -16.23
C LEU A 115 -2.73 -5.23 -17.56
N GLY A 116 -1.66 -6.02 -17.54
CA GLY A 116 -0.90 -6.44 -18.72
C GLY A 116 0.03 -5.37 -19.31
N LEU A 117 0.41 -4.37 -18.53
CA LEU A 117 1.27 -3.24 -18.94
C LEU A 117 2.75 -3.61 -18.74
N TRP A 118 3.20 -4.68 -19.40
CA TRP A 118 4.49 -5.33 -19.14
C TRP A 118 5.69 -4.41 -19.34
N GLN A 119 5.71 -3.64 -20.43
CA GLN A 119 6.82 -2.74 -20.77
C GLN A 119 6.97 -1.59 -19.76
N GLU A 120 5.86 -1.10 -19.20
CA GLU A 120 5.88 -0.10 -18.13
C GLU A 120 6.40 -0.72 -16.83
N ALA A 121 5.95 -1.95 -16.51
CA ALA A 121 6.40 -2.66 -15.31
C ALA A 121 7.91 -2.93 -15.31
N GLU A 122 8.50 -3.27 -16.46
CA GLU A 122 9.95 -3.47 -16.64
C GLU A 122 10.74 -2.18 -16.35
N VAL A 123 10.32 -1.05 -16.95
CA VAL A 123 10.95 0.26 -16.71
C VAL A 123 10.84 0.68 -15.25
N LEU A 124 9.67 0.49 -14.63
CA LEU A 124 9.45 0.78 -13.21
C LEU A 124 10.28 -0.12 -12.28
N LEU A 125 10.45 -1.40 -12.62
CA LEU A 125 11.29 -2.32 -11.86
C LEU A 125 12.76 -1.89 -11.91
N ALA A 126 13.26 -1.51 -13.09
CA ALA A 126 14.61 -0.95 -13.25
C ALA A 126 14.78 0.33 -12.40
N GLN A 127 13.87 1.29 -12.51
CA GLN A 127 13.88 2.53 -11.71
C GLN A 127 13.87 2.25 -10.21
N ARG A 128 12.97 1.39 -9.74
CA ARG A 128 12.84 1.03 -8.32
C ARG A 128 14.11 0.37 -7.78
N ASN A 129 14.84 -0.39 -8.60
CA ASN A 129 16.07 -1.05 -8.19
C ASN A 129 17.30 -0.13 -8.18
N LEU A 130 17.17 1.13 -8.65
CA LEU A 130 18.16 2.19 -8.42
C LEU A 130 17.95 2.91 -7.07
N LEU A 131 16.81 2.72 -6.41
CA LEU A 131 16.53 3.29 -5.09
C LEU A 131 17.21 2.50 -3.98
N ALA A 132 17.39 3.14 -2.81
CA ALA A 132 18.02 2.51 -1.66
C ALA A 132 17.23 1.29 -1.14
N GLY A 133 17.90 0.14 -1.09
CA GLY A 133 17.36 -1.13 -0.60
C GLY A 133 17.82 -2.32 -1.44
N PRO A 134 17.48 -3.57 -1.04
CA PRO A 134 17.69 -4.72 -1.91
C PRO A 134 16.78 -4.63 -3.17
N PRO A 135 17.19 -5.21 -4.31
CA PRO A 135 16.34 -5.35 -5.50
C PRO A 135 14.98 -5.98 -5.17
N LEU A 136 13.94 -5.59 -5.93
CA LEU A 136 12.61 -6.18 -5.76
C LEU A 136 12.58 -7.56 -6.39
N THR A 137 12.33 -8.56 -5.55
CA THR A 137 12.12 -9.94 -5.96
C THR A 137 10.80 -10.45 -5.40
N VAL A 138 10.23 -11.48 -6.03
CA VAL A 138 9.00 -12.13 -5.55
C VAL A 138 9.24 -12.77 -4.18
N SER A 139 10.41 -13.38 -3.93
CA SER A 139 10.76 -13.93 -2.61
C SER A 139 10.85 -12.86 -1.52
N LEU A 140 11.39 -11.67 -1.82
CA LEU A 140 11.41 -10.55 -0.87
C LEU A 140 9.98 -10.09 -0.53
N ALA A 141 9.14 -9.90 -1.56
CA ALA A 141 7.75 -9.49 -1.39
C ALA A 141 6.93 -10.52 -0.58
N ARG A 142 7.08 -11.82 -0.89
CA ARG A 142 6.45 -12.92 -0.13
C ARG A 142 6.91 -12.93 1.32
N THR A 143 8.19 -12.72 1.60
CA THR A 143 8.72 -12.71 2.97
C THR A 143 8.19 -11.52 3.79
N GLN A 144 8.11 -10.34 3.17
CA GLN A 144 7.60 -9.12 3.83
C GLN A 144 6.07 -9.14 4.05
N LEU A 145 5.34 -9.93 3.25
CA LEU A 145 3.88 -9.94 3.22
C LEU A 145 3.29 -11.33 3.57
N LEU A 146 4.09 -12.20 4.19
CA LEU A 146 3.67 -13.53 4.60
C LEU A 146 2.58 -13.42 5.68
N GLY A 147 1.40 -13.97 5.39
CA GLY A 147 0.26 -13.96 6.33
C GLY A 147 -0.66 -12.74 6.26
N PHE A 148 -0.62 -11.94 5.18
CA PHE A 148 -1.59 -10.86 4.95
C PHE A 148 -2.32 -10.99 3.61
N GLU A 149 -3.63 -10.77 3.59
CA GLU A 149 -4.49 -10.94 2.42
C GLU A 149 -4.12 -10.03 1.23
N GLN A 150 -3.83 -8.74 1.45
CA GLN A 150 -3.36 -7.86 0.37
C GLN A 150 -1.98 -8.29 -0.17
N GLY A 151 -1.21 -9.04 0.63
CA GLY A 151 0.08 -9.58 0.24
C GLY A 151 -0.03 -10.51 -0.96
N LEU A 152 -1.09 -11.33 -0.99
CA LEU A 152 -1.38 -12.24 -2.09
C LEU A 152 -1.61 -11.48 -3.40
N VAL A 153 -2.44 -10.43 -3.38
CA VAL A 153 -2.75 -9.64 -4.58
C VAL A 153 -1.53 -8.84 -5.07
N LEU A 154 -0.71 -8.30 -4.16
CA LEU A 154 0.55 -7.65 -4.54
C LEU A 154 1.48 -8.64 -5.26
N VAL A 155 1.78 -9.77 -4.60
CA VAL A 155 2.68 -10.81 -5.10
C VAL A 155 2.19 -11.39 -6.44
N GLU A 156 0.87 -11.63 -6.57
CA GLU A 156 0.26 -12.07 -7.84
C GLU A 156 0.58 -11.09 -8.99
N GLY A 157 0.43 -9.79 -8.75
CA GLY A 157 0.73 -8.77 -9.75
C GLY A 157 2.22 -8.63 -10.06
N LEU A 158 3.11 -8.79 -9.07
CA LEU A 158 4.56 -8.78 -9.28
C LEU A 158 5.02 -9.98 -10.14
N ILE A 159 4.47 -11.17 -9.88
CA ILE A 159 4.74 -12.38 -10.70
C ILE A 159 4.27 -12.16 -12.14
N ARG A 160 3.04 -11.66 -12.33
CA ARG A 160 2.51 -11.31 -13.66
C ARG A 160 3.43 -10.30 -14.36
N ALA A 161 3.89 -9.27 -13.64
CA ALA A 161 4.78 -8.22 -14.14
C ALA A 161 6.20 -8.69 -14.52
N GLY A 162 6.55 -9.97 -14.35
CA GLY A 162 7.87 -10.51 -14.69
C GLY A 162 8.97 -10.17 -13.67
N VAL A 163 8.60 -9.80 -12.44
CA VAL A 163 9.57 -9.57 -11.36
C VAL A 163 10.30 -10.89 -11.05
N PRO A 164 11.65 -10.90 -10.94
CA PRO A 164 12.41 -12.12 -10.69
C PRO A 164 12.11 -12.72 -9.31
N GLU A 165 12.26 -14.05 -9.20
CA GLU A 165 12.00 -14.77 -7.96
C GLU A 165 13.09 -14.51 -6.90
N SER A 166 14.34 -14.40 -7.32
CA SER A 166 15.56 -14.25 -6.52
C SER A 166 16.56 -13.31 -7.18
#